data_AF-A0A967FEJ1-F1
#
_entry.id   AF-A0A967FEJ1-F1
#
_cell.length_a   1.000
_cell.length_b   1.000
_cell.length_c   1.000
_cell.angle_alpha   90.00
_cell.angle_beta   90.00
_cell.angle_gamma   90.00
#
_symmetry.space_group_name_H-M   'P 1'
#
loop_
_entity.id
_entity.type
_entity.pdbx_description
1 polymer ?
#
loop_
_entity_poly.entity_id
_entity_poly.type
_entity_poly.pdbx_seq_one_letter_code
_entity_poly.pdbx_strand_id
1 'polypeptide(L)'
;TMKATGPYKTVDTFPAASAVVSIVGTQGEPFPQNLAFHKNAFALVMVPLPKPDGVSFSAVASDSGFSIRVVKQYDIDLDDDVIRLDVLYGVKTLYPELACRIWGAEG
;
A
#
# COMPACT_ATOMS: atom_id res chain seq x y z
N THR A 1 7.93 9.48 -19.29
CA THR A 1 7.86 9.35 -20.77
C THR A 1 8.95 8.41 -21.23
N MET A 2 8.61 7.42 -22.07
CA MET A 2 9.57 6.45 -22.61
C MET A 2 10.65 7.17 -23.44
N LYS A 3 11.92 6.83 -23.24
CA LYS A 3 13.05 7.40 -23.98
C LYS A 3 13.95 6.28 -24.52
N ALA A 4 14.24 6.32 -25.83
CA ALA A 4 15.10 5.34 -26.50
C ALA A 4 16.55 5.82 -26.72
N THR A 5 16.83 7.11 -26.46
CA THR A 5 18.14 7.74 -26.71
C THR A 5 18.51 8.67 -25.55
N GLY A 6 19.81 8.90 -25.36
CA GLY A 6 20.36 9.79 -24.33
C GLY A 6 20.58 9.13 -22.98
N PRO A 7 21.08 9.88 -21.97
CA PRO A 7 21.51 9.33 -20.68
C PRO A 7 20.35 8.82 -19.78
N TYR A 8 19.11 9.21 -20.08
CA TYR A 8 17.91 8.77 -19.35
C TYR A 8 17.08 7.76 -20.16
N LYS A 9 17.75 6.92 -20.94
CA LYS A 9 17.12 5.89 -21.77
C LYS A 9 16.47 4.82 -20.88
N THR A 10 15.20 4.51 -21.16
CA THR A 10 14.41 3.50 -20.41
C THR A 10 14.06 2.27 -21.25
N VAL A 11 14.16 2.38 -22.59
CA VAL A 11 13.83 1.31 -23.55
C VAL A 11 14.85 1.30 -24.67
N ASP A 12 15.11 0.14 -25.28
CA ASP A 12 16.04 0.03 -26.41
C ASP A 12 15.45 0.53 -27.73
N THR A 13 14.16 0.31 -27.95
CA THR A 13 13.43 0.73 -29.13
C THR A 13 12.02 1.19 -28.73
N PHE A 14 11.42 2.06 -29.53
CA PHE A 14 10.02 2.43 -29.34
C PHE A 14 9.09 1.30 -29.80
N PRO A 15 7.91 1.12 -29.16
CA PRO A 15 6.90 0.19 -29.64
C PRO A 15 6.51 0.49 -31.09
N ALA A 16 6.56 -0.52 -31.96
CA ALA A 16 6.17 -0.40 -33.36
C ALA A 16 4.65 -0.53 -33.54
N ALA A 17 4.12 0.04 -34.63
CA ALA A 17 2.76 -0.27 -35.07
C ALA A 17 2.68 -1.77 -35.40
N SER A 18 1.70 -2.48 -34.81
CA SER A 18 1.54 -3.95 -34.88
C SER A 18 2.51 -4.77 -34.02
N ALA A 19 3.16 -4.18 -33.01
CA ALA A 19 3.90 -4.98 -32.03
C ALA A 19 2.97 -5.99 -31.33
N VAL A 20 3.40 -7.26 -31.26
CA VAL A 20 2.65 -8.32 -30.58
C VAL A 20 2.69 -8.09 -29.07
N VAL A 21 1.52 -8.08 -28.43
CA VAL A 21 1.38 -8.02 -26.98
C VAL A 21 0.93 -9.39 -26.48
N SER A 22 1.80 -10.06 -25.73
CA SER A 22 1.47 -11.34 -25.08
C SER A 22 1.10 -11.12 -23.62
N ILE A 23 -0.03 -11.68 -23.20
CA ILE A 23 -0.39 -11.77 -21.78
C ILE A 23 0.32 -12.99 -21.20
N VAL A 24 0.96 -12.81 -20.05
CA VAL A 24 1.64 -13.90 -19.33
C VAL A 24 0.63 -14.55 -18.37
N GLY A 25 0.51 -15.88 -18.44
CA GLY A 25 -0.39 -16.69 -17.61
C GLY A 25 -1.55 -17.30 -18.39
N THR A 26 -2.15 -18.34 -17.82
CA THR A 26 -3.33 -19.03 -18.36
C THR A 26 -4.61 -18.40 -17.83
N GLN A 27 -5.64 -18.27 -18.68
CA GLN A 27 -6.93 -17.72 -18.25
C GLN A 27 -7.58 -18.64 -17.21
N GLY A 28 -8.02 -18.06 -16.09
CA GLY A 28 -8.79 -18.77 -15.06
C GLY A 28 -7.97 -19.45 -13.98
N GLU A 29 -6.64 -19.56 -14.16
CA GLU A 29 -5.77 -20.19 -13.17
C GLU A 29 -5.27 -19.21 -12.10
N PRO A 30 -5.36 -19.55 -10.80
CA PRO A 30 -4.80 -18.73 -9.74
C PRO A 30 -3.30 -18.97 -9.57
N PHE A 31 -2.50 -17.91 -9.67
CA PHE A 31 -1.05 -17.96 -9.44
C PHE A 31 -0.66 -17.22 -8.15
N PRO A 32 0.26 -17.75 -7.34
CA PRO A 32 0.84 -17.00 -6.22
C PRO A 32 1.43 -15.68 -6.70
N GLN A 33 1.03 -14.55 -6.09
CA GLN A 33 1.52 -13.22 -6.41
C GLN A 33 2.47 -12.73 -5.31
N ASN A 34 3.76 -12.86 -5.56
CA ASN A 34 4.82 -12.36 -4.69
C ASN A 34 5.18 -10.92 -5.08
N LEU A 35 5.66 -10.15 -4.11
CA LEU A 35 6.11 -8.77 -4.34
C LEU A 35 7.58 -8.66 -3.96
N ALA A 36 8.40 -8.17 -4.88
CA ALA A 36 9.79 -7.79 -4.62
C ALA A 36 9.95 -6.30 -4.89
N PHE A 37 10.54 -5.58 -3.94
CA PHE A 37 10.72 -4.15 -4.05
C PHE A 37 11.95 -3.68 -3.29
N HIS A 38 12.56 -2.60 -3.77
CA HIS A 38 13.57 -1.87 -3.02
C HIS A 38 12.92 -1.02 -1.92
N LYS A 39 13.61 -0.78 -0.81
CA LYS A 39 13.12 0.03 0.34
C LYS A 39 12.52 1.39 -0.07
N ASN A 40 13.02 1.99 -1.15
CA ASN A 40 12.59 3.31 -1.63
C ASN A 40 11.46 3.27 -2.67
N ALA A 41 10.95 2.10 -3.03
CA ALA A 41 9.90 1.98 -4.06
C ALA A 41 8.55 2.51 -3.56
N PHE A 42 8.23 2.29 -2.29
CA PHE A 42 6.98 2.67 -1.66
C PHE A 42 7.23 3.58 -0.46
N ALA A 43 6.33 4.54 -0.26
CA ALA A 43 6.25 5.33 0.95
C ALA A 43 4.93 5.05 1.66
N LEU A 44 5.02 4.77 2.96
CA LEU A 44 3.91 4.75 3.89
C LEU A 44 4.05 5.97 4.80
N VAL A 45 2.98 6.75 4.90
CA VAL A 45 2.91 7.91 5.79
C VAL A 45 1.73 7.72 6.72
N MET A 46 1.94 7.94 8.01
CA MET A 46 0.89 7.94 9.01
C MET A 46 0.74 9.31 9.64
N VAL A 47 -0.50 9.72 9.90
CA VAL A 47 -0.82 10.99 10.55
C VAL A 47 -1.47 10.71 11.89
N PRO A 48 -0.97 11.29 13.00
CA PRO A 48 -1.62 11.13 14.30
C PRO A 48 -2.99 11.81 14.28
N LEU A 49 -4.05 11.07 14.61
CA LEU A 49 -5.40 11.64 14.69
C LEU A 49 -5.55 12.42 16.01
N PRO A 50 -6.23 13.58 15.99
CA PRO A 50 -6.53 14.32 17.22
C PRO A 50 -7.44 13.50 18.13
N LYS A 51 -7.31 13.73 19.45
CA LYS A 51 -8.20 13.09 20.43
C LYS A 51 -9.60 13.71 20.32
N PRO A 52 -10.67 12.91 20.37
CA PRO A 52 -12.02 13.45 20.44
C PRO A 52 -12.27 14.04 21.85
N ASP A 53 -12.93 15.19 21.90
CA ASP A 53 -13.35 15.81 23.15
C ASP A 53 -14.60 15.10 23.71
N GLY A 54 -14.66 14.91 25.04
CA GLY A 54 -15.84 14.39 25.74
C GLY A 54 -15.94 12.86 25.88
N VAL A 55 -14.89 12.10 25.52
CA VAL A 55 -14.87 10.63 25.69
C VAL A 55 -14.19 10.22 26.99
N SER A 56 -14.72 9.18 27.66
CA SER A 56 -14.23 8.72 28.97
C SER A 56 -12.78 8.24 28.93
N PHE A 57 -12.34 7.65 27.82
CA PHE A 57 -10.94 7.30 27.61
C PHE A 57 -10.54 7.46 26.14
N SER A 58 -9.54 8.31 25.90
CA SER A 58 -8.87 8.42 24.60
C SER A 58 -7.35 8.46 24.75
N ALA A 59 -6.68 7.57 24.00
CA ALA A 59 -5.24 7.50 23.95
C ALA A 59 -4.77 7.55 22.50
N VAL A 60 -3.62 8.18 22.27
CA VAL A 60 -2.91 8.10 21.00
C VAL A 60 -1.54 7.55 21.34
N ALA A 61 -1.22 6.40 20.77
CA ALA A 61 0.08 5.78 20.90
C ALA A 61 0.76 5.84 19.52
N SER A 62 1.98 6.36 19.49
CA SER A 62 2.80 6.38 18.30
C SER A 62 4.09 5.62 18.60
N ASP A 63 4.36 4.57 17.82
CA ASP A 63 5.59 3.79 17.92
C ASP A 63 6.09 3.40 16.53
N SER A 64 7.41 3.48 16.33
CA SER A 64 8.08 2.96 15.12
C SER A 64 7.50 3.43 13.77
N GLY A 65 6.91 4.63 13.71
CA GLY A 65 6.30 5.19 12.49
C GLY A 65 4.82 4.85 12.30
N PHE A 66 4.23 4.11 13.24
CA PHE A 66 2.80 3.83 13.30
C PHE A 66 2.14 4.72 14.35
N SER A 67 0.97 5.28 14.05
CA SER A 67 0.17 6.04 15.01
C SER A 67 -1.23 5.46 15.08
N ILE A 68 -1.63 5.05 16.28
CA ILE A 68 -2.93 4.43 16.53
C ILE A 68 -3.65 5.25 17.61
N ARG A 69 -4.89 5.60 17.33
CA ARG A 69 -5.80 6.23 18.29
C ARG A 69 -6.74 5.17 18.86
N VAL A 70 -6.81 5.09 20.18
CA VAL A 70 -7.75 4.24 20.91
C VAL A 70 -8.82 5.14 21.54
N VAL A 71 -10.09 4.79 21.34
CA VAL A 71 -11.22 5.46 21.97
C VAL A 71 -12.09 4.40 22.63
N LYS A 72 -12.36 4.54 23.92
CA LYS A 72 -13.25 3.66 24.68
C LYS A 72 -14.41 4.47 25.25
N GLN A 73 -15.62 3.93 25.10
CA GLN A 73 -16.85 4.46 25.68
C GLN A 73 -17.71 3.29 26.17
N TYR A 74 -18.43 3.50 27.27
CA TYR A 74 -19.43 2.57 27.76
C TYR A 74 -20.79 2.90 27.14
N ASP A 75 -21.45 1.90 26.56
CA ASP A 75 -22.81 2.00 26.03
C ASP A 75 -23.79 1.58 27.13
N ILE A 76 -24.61 2.53 27.59
CA ILE A 76 -25.56 2.31 28.68
C ILE A 76 -26.79 1.50 28.25
N ASP A 77 -27.14 1.51 26.96
CA ASP A 77 -28.33 0.83 26.45
C ASP A 77 -28.06 -0.67 26.25
N LEU A 78 -26.82 -1.02 25.91
CA LEU A 78 -26.38 -2.39 25.62
C LEU A 78 -25.51 -3.01 26.73
N ASP A 79 -25.16 -2.26 27.77
CA ASP A 79 -24.30 -2.67 28.89
C ASP A 79 -22.95 -3.25 28.41
N ASP A 80 -22.33 -2.59 27.42
CA ASP A 80 -21.08 -3.07 26.81
C ASP A 80 -20.05 -1.94 26.61
N ASP A 81 -18.77 -2.34 26.59
CA ASP A 81 -17.63 -1.47 26.38
C ASP A 81 -17.28 -1.39 24.87
N VAL A 82 -17.65 -0.30 24.22
CA VAL A 82 -17.29 -0.05 22.81
C VAL A 82 -15.88 0.53 22.72
N ILE A 83 -14.97 -0.24 22.12
CA ILE A 83 -13.58 0.15 21.90
C ILE A 83 -13.30 0.25 20.40
N ARG A 84 -12.73 1.37 19.97
CA ARG A 84 -12.31 1.61 18.57
C ARG A 84 -10.82 1.92 18.48
N LEU A 85 -10.22 1.40 17.42
CA LEU A 85 -8.82 1.60 17.04
C LEU A 85 -8.79 2.25 15.65
N ASP A 86 -8.41 3.53 15.61
CA ASP A 86 -8.38 4.31 14.38
C ASP A 86 -6.94 4.55 13.90
N VAL A 87 -6.70 4.39 12.60
CA VAL A 87 -5.41 4.66 11.94
C VAL A 87 -5.66 5.47 10.67
N LEU A 88 -4.94 6.58 10.49
CA LEU A 88 -4.94 7.38 9.26
C LEU A 88 -3.60 7.22 8.57
N TYR A 89 -3.61 6.56 7.42
CA TYR A 89 -2.42 6.27 6.64
C TYR A 89 -2.61 6.58 5.15
N GLY A 90 -1.51 6.89 4.49
CA GLY A 90 -1.43 7.05 3.04
C GLY A 90 -0.27 6.23 2.49
N VAL A 91 -0.48 5.60 1.33
CA VAL A 91 0.55 4.86 0.60
C VAL A 91 0.78 5.50 -0.76
N LYS A 92 2.04 5.60 -1.18
CA LYS A 92 2.39 6.10 -2.52
C LYS A 92 3.57 5.35 -3.10
N THR A 93 3.48 5.02 -4.40
CA THR A 93 4.60 4.50 -5.18
C THR A 93 5.51 5.66 -5.60
N LEU A 94 6.71 5.74 -5.02
CA LEU A 94 7.66 6.82 -5.33
C LEU A 94 8.39 6.54 -6.64
N TYR A 95 8.96 5.33 -6.76
CA TYR A 95 9.72 4.88 -7.92
C TYR A 95 9.15 3.54 -8.37
N PRO A 96 8.23 3.54 -9.35
CA PRO A 96 7.57 2.32 -9.79
C PRO A 96 8.55 1.34 -10.44
N GLU A 97 9.65 1.81 -11.04
CA GLU A 97 10.68 0.94 -11.61
C GLU A 97 11.44 0.09 -10.57
N LEU A 98 11.35 0.43 -9.27
CA LEU A 98 12.05 -0.29 -8.19
C LEU A 98 11.19 -1.37 -7.51
N ALA A 99 10.02 -1.67 -8.06
CA ALA A 99 9.15 -2.73 -7.58
C ALA A 99 8.69 -3.61 -8.74
N CYS A 100 8.61 -4.91 -8.49
CA CYS A 100 8.04 -5.87 -9.42
C CYS A 100 7.15 -6.88 -8.68
N ARG A 101 6.13 -7.35 -9.40
CA ARG A 101 5.31 -8.48 -8.99
C ARG A 101 5.90 -9.74 -9.61
N ILE A 102 6.28 -10.69 -8.77
CA ILE A 102 6.83 -11.98 -9.16
C ILE A 102 5.71 -13.00 -9.00
N TRP A 103 5.47 -13.81 -10.02
CA TRP A 103 4.47 -14.87 -9.96
C TRP A 103 5.17 -16.21 -9.75
N GLY A 104 4.56 -17.10 -8.97
CA GLY A 104 5.03 -18.47 -8.80
C GLY A 104 4.71 -19.33 -10.02
N ALA A 105 5.55 -20.34 -10.29
CA ALA A 105 5.21 -21.40 -11.23
C ALA A 105 4.01 -22.22 -10.67
N GLU A 106 3.19 -22.77 -11.57
CA GLU A 106 2.13 -23.71 -11.22
C GLU A 106 2.73 -24.90 -10.44
N GLY A 107 2.04 -25.33 -9.39
CA GLY A 107 2.31 -26.61 -8.73
C GLY A 107 1.70 -27.76 -9.52
#